data_AF-A0A935GI81-F1
#
_entry.id   AF-A0A935GI81-F1
#
_cell.length_a   1.000
_cell.length_b   1.000
_cell.length_c   1.000
_cell.angle_alpha   90.00
_cell.angle_beta   90.00
_cell.angle_gamma   90.00
#
_symmetry.space_group_name_H-M   'P 1'
#
loop_
_entity.id
_entity.type
_entity.pdbx_description
1 polymer ?
#
loop_
_entity_poly.entity_id
_entity_poly.type
_entity_poly.pdbx_seq_one_letter_code
_entity_poly.pdbx_strand_id
1 'polypeptide(L)' 'MSQVPTPNGPADDADPDDEPIPMMQSLIDNPFLLLFLGVAMPTVLYIVWGVMEIVGIPLAK' A
#
# COMPACT_ATOMS: atom_id res chain seq x y z
N MET A 1 -8.57 20.88 55.56
CA MET A 1 -7.84 21.43 54.39
C MET A 1 -8.41 20.74 53.17
N SER A 2 -8.90 21.56 52.24
CA SER A 2 -9.87 21.22 51.21
C SER A 2 -9.37 20.14 50.25
N GLN A 3 -10.15 19.07 50.10
CA GLN A 3 -10.16 18.27 48.89
C GLN A 3 -10.37 19.24 47.72
N VAL A 4 -9.43 19.24 46.78
CA VAL A 4 -9.62 19.90 45.48
C VAL A 4 -10.51 18.98 44.66
N PRO A 5 -11.73 19.41 44.27
CA PRO A 5 -12.49 18.70 43.26
C PRO A 5 -11.87 19.04 41.91
N THR A 6 -11.19 18.09 41.29
CA THR A 6 -10.82 18.23 39.88
C THR A 6 -12.04 17.93 39.02
N PRO A 7 -12.33 18.78 38.01
CA PRO A 7 -13.56 18.71 37.23
C PRO A 7 -13.57 17.44 36.37
N ASN A 8 -14.65 16.66 36.50
CA ASN A 8 -15.06 15.69 35.50
C ASN A 8 -15.40 16.46 34.21
N GLY A 9 -14.42 16.63 33.32
CA GLY A 9 -14.69 16.97 31.93
C GLY A 9 -15.09 15.69 31.19
N PRO A 10 -16.10 15.72 30.29
CA PRO A 10 -16.21 14.68 29.29
C PRO A 10 -15.06 14.93 28.31
N ALA A 11 -13.90 14.34 28.59
CA ALA A 11 -12.83 14.28 27.62
C ALA A 11 -13.26 13.23 26.61
N ASP A 12 -13.75 13.73 25.47
CA ASP A 12 -14.03 13.05 24.21
C ASP A 12 -13.58 11.58 24.15
N ASP A 13 -14.57 10.70 24.01
CA ASP A 13 -14.44 9.31 23.57
C ASP A 13 -13.96 9.24 22.10
N ALA A 14 -12.81 9.84 21.78
CA ALA A 14 -12.11 9.60 20.53
C ALA A 14 -11.17 8.43 20.77
N ASP A 15 -11.69 7.22 20.54
CA ASP A 15 -10.90 6.00 20.55
C ASP A 15 -9.75 6.16 19.53
N PRO A 16 -8.46 6.12 19.94
CA PRO A 16 -7.34 6.28 19.01
C PRO A 16 -7.29 5.18 17.93
N ASP A 17 -8.11 4.14 18.08
CA ASP A 17 -8.27 3.03 17.15
C ASP A 17 -9.15 3.36 15.92
N ASP A 18 -9.85 4.51 15.91
CA ASP A 18 -10.70 4.95 14.78
C ASP A 18 -9.97 5.82 13.74
N GLU A 19 -8.64 5.98 13.83
CA GLU A 19 -7.86 6.66 12.79
C GLU A 19 -7.82 5.82 11.50
N PRO A 20 -8.21 6.39 10.34
CA PRO A 20 -8.20 5.65 9.08
C PRO A 20 -6.77 5.26 8.68
N ILE A 21 -6.55 3.98 8.47
CA ILE A 21 -5.23 3.43 8.09
C ILE A 21 -4.75 4.10 6.79
N PRO A 22 -3.54 4.69 6.78
CA PRO A 22 -2.97 5.29 5.58
C PRO A 22 -2.83 4.26 4.44
N MET A 23 -3.34 4.60 3.25
CA MET A 23 -3.36 3.69 2.09
C MET A 23 -1.96 3.21 1.65
N MET A 24 -0.96 4.06 1.77
CA MET A 24 0.42 3.70 1.44
C MET A 24 0.99 2.66 2.43
N GLN A 25 0.55 2.71 3.69
CA GLN A 25 0.98 1.78 4.73
C GLN A 25 0.36 0.40 4.52
N SER A 26 -0.94 0.33 4.21
CA SER A 26 -1.62 -0.92 3.86
C SER A 26 -1.00 -1.63 2.64
N LEU A 27 -0.47 -0.87 1.67
CA LEU A 27 0.23 -1.42 0.50
C LEU A 27 1.55 -2.12 0.87
N ILE A 28 2.33 -1.53 1.79
CA ILE A 28 3.63 -2.06 2.22
C ILE A 28 3.47 -3.16 3.29
N ASP A 29 2.42 -3.10 4.09
CA ASP A 29 2.18 -4.06 5.18
C ASP A 29 1.63 -5.40 4.68
N ASN A 30 1.19 -5.50 3.42
CA ASN A 30 0.71 -6.75 2.83
C ASN A 30 1.80 -7.47 2.02
N PRO A 31 2.40 -8.55 2.57
CA PRO A 31 3.49 -9.26 1.90
C PRO A 31 3.08 -9.88 0.55
N PHE A 32 1.80 -10.22 0.35
CA PHE A 32 1.33 -10.74 -0.93
C PHE A 32 1.21 -9.67 -2.00
N LEU A 33 0.83 -8.44 -1.63
CA LEU A 33 0.83 -7.31 -2.57
C LEU A 33 2.26 -6.97 -2.99
N LEU A 34 3.20 -6.97 -2.04
CA LEU A 34 4.62 -6.78 -2.34
C LEU A 34 5.19 -7.91 -3.22
N LEU A 35 4.83 -9.16 -2.94
CA LEU A 35 5.24 -10.31 -3.77
C LEU A 35 4.65 -10.19 -5.17
N PHE A 36 3.35 -9.90 -5.27
CA PHE A 36 2.67 -9.72 -6.55
C PHE A 36 3.34 -8.61 -7.34
N LEU A 37 3.56 -7.43 -6.76
CA LEU A 37 4.22 -6.33 -7.45
C LEU A 37 5.67 -6.69 -7.84
N GLY A 38 6.39 -7.38 -6.97
CA GLY A 38 7.77 -7.82 -7.19
C GLY A 38 7.92 -8.81 -8.36
N VAL A 39 6.94 -9.68 -8.59
CA VAL A 39 6.94 -10.61 -9.73
C VAL A 39 6.26 -9.99 -10.95
N ALA A 40 5.12 -9.35 -10.77
CA ALA A 40 4.33 -8.78 -11.87
C ALA A 40 5.08 -7.67 -12.60
N MET A 41 5.81 -6.79 -11.88
CA MET A 41 6.58 -5.70 -12.51
C MET A 41 7.59 -6.22 -13.54
N PRO A 42 8.58 -7.07 -13.19
CA PRO A 42 9.52 -7.60 -14.17
C PRO A 42 8.82 -8.47 -15.22
N THR A 43 7.83 -9.28 -14.84
CA THR A 43 7.12 -10.14 -15.80
C THR A 43 6.44 -9.32 -16.90
N VAL A 44 5.68 -8.29 -16.55
CA VAL A 44 5.00 -7.44 -17.55
C VAL A 44 6.03 -6.68 -18.39
N LEU A 45 7.07 -6.12 -17.76
CA LEU A 45 8.14 -5.43 -18.48
C LEU A 45 8.81 -6.34 -19.51
N TYR A 46 9.22 -7.55 -19.12
CA TYR A 46 9.88 -8.51 -20.01
C TYR A 46 8.95 -9.02 -21.11
N ILE A 47 7.66 -9.22 -20.82
CA ILE A 47 6.68 -9.60 -21.84
C ILE A 47 6.54 -8.48 -22.88
N VAL A 48 6.29 -7.24 -22.44
CA VAL A 48 6.11 -6.11 -23.36
C VAL A 48 7.37 -5.89 -24.19
N TRP A 49 8.53 -5.92 -23.54
CA TRP A 49 9.80 -5.79 -24.24
C TRP A 49 10.04 -6.93 -25.24
N GLY A 50 9.78 -8.18 -24.85
CA GLY A 50 9.91 -9.35 -25.74
C GLY A 50 8.95 -9.31 -26.93
N VAL A 51 7.71 -8.86 -26.72
CA VAL A 51 6.74 -8.68 -27.81
C VAL A 51 7.21 -7.61 -28.79
N MET A 52 7.70 -6.47 -28.28
CA MET A 52 8.27 -5.42 -29.13
C MET A 52 9.45 -5.94 -29.96
N GLU A 53 10.32 -6.75 -29.36
CA GLU A 53 11.44 -7.39 -30.07
C GLU A 53 10.95 -8.30 -31.19
N ILE A 54 9.98 -9.18 -30.92
CA ILE A 54 9.44 -10.14 -31.90
C ILE A 54 8.78 -9.42 -33.09
N VAL A 55 7.99 -8.38 -32.83
CA VAL A 55 7.31 -7.61 -33.90
C VAL A 55 8.33 -6.88 -34.80
N GLY A 56 9.49 -6.52 -34.25
CA GLY A 56 10.58 -5.89 -35.00
C GLY A 56 11.38 -6.85 -35.89
N ILE A 57 11.24 -8.18 -35.72
CA ILE A 57 11.99 -9.15 -36.52
C ILE A 57 11.43 -9.16 -37.95
N PRO A 58 12.26 -8.83 -38.97
CA PRO A 58 11.82 -8.89 -40.35
C PRO A 58 11.56 -10.34 -40.75
N LEU A 59 10.39 -10.59 -41.32
CA LEU A 59 10.06 -11.89 -41.90
C LEU A 59 10.97 -12.12 -43.11
N ALA A 60 11.74 -13.22 -43.09
CA ALA A 60 12.59 -13.61 -44.20
C ALA A 60 11.75 -13.78 -45.47
N LYS A 61 12.29 -13.30 -46.60
CA LYS A 61 11.62 -13.29 -47.91
C LYS A 61 11.68 -14.65 -48.60
#